data_AF-A0A2S8Z0K1-F1
#
_entry.id   AF-A0A2S8Z0K1-F1
#
_cell.length_a   1.000
_cell.length_b   1.000
_cell.length_c   1.000
_cell.angle_alpha   90.00
_cell.angle_beta   90.00
_cell.angle_gamma   90.00
#
_symmetry.space_group_name_H-M   'P 1'
#
loop_
_entity.id
_entity.type
_entity.pdbx_description
1 polymer ?
#
loop_
_entity_poly.entity_id
_entity_poly.type
_entity_poly.pdbx_seq_one_letter_code
_entity_poly.pdbx_strand_id
1 'polypeptide(L)'
;MSKIEFDVDAVYCISLNERHDRRKLFSQTVGSLIGNPVTFHLAERCGDPVKGCYESHQALAKLALDQGLQRVLIFEDDVKAYELKATPVRWINRFIRTRKFEALHLGYSMGKTWLTWFPYIARGRVVALHAYILSPEGCRILAQTPYDGTPVDVVFKQRIKQHCAFPMLFRQHAASATGSDIESVVRNEDAFWQRNWDKHRLSPLKNFWRTVLRVRF
;
A
#
# COMPACT_ATOMS: atom_id res chain seq x y z
N MET A 1 7.85 -22.85 4.17
CA MET A 1 7.17 -22.27 2.99
C MET A 1 8.20 -21.44 2.23
N SER A 2 8.22 -21.50 0.90
CA SER A 2 9.07 -20.60 0.10
C SER A 2 8.60 -19.16 0.31
N LYS A 3 9.54 -18.24 0.54
CA LYS A 3 9.24 -16.81 0.61
C LYS A 3 8.61 -16.34 -0.71
N ILE A 4 7.71 -15.36 -0.64
CA ILE A 4 7.16 -14.71 -1.84
C ILE A 4 8.06 -13.55 -2.26
N GLU A 5 8.15 -13.28 -3.56
CA GLU A 5 8.95 -12.18 -4.07
C GLU A 5 8.09 -11.33 -5.01
N PHE A 6 8.21 -10.02 -4.90
CA PHE A 6 7.59 -9.05 -5.79
C PHE A 6 8.59 -8.56 -6.83
N ASP A 7 8.13 -8.34 -8.05
CA ASP A 7 8.97 -7.88 -9.16
C ASP A 7 9.19 -6.36 -9.13
N VAL A 8 9.95 -5.92 -8.13
CA VAL A 8 10.27 -4.53 -7.82
C VAL A 8 11.77 -4.38 -7.60
N ASP A 9 12.30 -3.18 -7.86
CA ASP A 9 13.74 -2.93 -7.78
C ASP A 9 14.22 -2.72 -6.34
N ALA A 10 13.34 -2.17 -5.49
CA ALA A 10 13.61 -1.98 -4.08
C ALA A 10 12.35 -2.12 -3.23
N VAL A 11 12.55 -2.50 -1.96
CA VAL A 11 11.50 -2.56 -0.95
C VAL A 11 11.90 -1.70 0.23
N TYR A 12 11.02 -0.78 0.60
CA TYR A 12 11.19 0.11 1.75
C TYR A 12 10.10 -0.13 2.79
N CYS A 13 10.45 0.06 4.06
CA CYS A 13 9.49 0.12 5.16
C CYS A 13 9.67 1.44 5.91
N ILE A 14 8.65 2.29 5.91
CA ILE A 14 8.62 3.52 6.69
C ILE A 14 8.43 3.15 8.17
N SER A 15 9.23 3.74 9.04
CA SER A 15 9.13 3.58 10.49
C SER A 15 9.70 4.82 11.16
N LEU A 16 9.14 5.21 12.31
CA LEU A 16 9.76 6.27 13.12
C LEU A 16 11.04 5.76 13.76
N ASN A 17 12.08 6.59 13.83
CA ASN A 17 13.40 6.21 14.35
C ASN A 17 13.30 5.51 15.71
N GLU A 18 12.45 6.02 16.60
CA GLU A 18 12.24 5.49 17.96
C GLU A 18 11.41 4.18 18.05
N ARG A 19 10.66 3.79 17.01
CA ARG A 19 9.82 2.57 17.00
C ARG A 19 10.58 1.28 16.65
N HIS A 20 11.61 0.96 17.42
CA HIS A 20 12.37 -0.29 17.28
C HIS A 20 11.49 -1.54 17.44
N ASP A 21 10.45 -1.45 18.26
CA ASP A 21 9.48 -2.50 18.52
C ASP A 21 8.69 -2.89 17.26
N ARG A 22 8.19 -1.90 16.50
CA ARG A 22 7.44 -2.12 15.25
C ARG A 22 8.32 -2.71 14.17
N ARG A 23 9.55 -2.22 14.01
CA ARG A 23 10.52 -2.80 13.06
C ARG A 23 10.86 -4.25 13.37
N LYS A 24 11.01 -4.59 14.65
CA LYS A 24 11.23 -5.98 15.07
C LYS A 24 10.01 -6.84 14.73
N LEU A 25 8.80 -6.37 15.04
CA LEU A 25 7.56 -7.06 14.70
C LEU A 25 7.44 -7.29 13.18
N PHE A 26 7.61 -6.24 12.37
CA PHE A 26 7.61 -6.33 10.91
C PHE A 26 8.60 -7.38 10.40
N SER A 27 9.84 -7.35 10.91
CA SER A 27 10.90 -8.27 10.47
C SER A 27 10.56 -9.72 10.78
N GLN A 28 9.93 -9.98 11.92
CA GLN A 28 9.49 -11.31 12.34
C GLN A 28 8.24 -11.79 11.57
N THR A 29 7.35 -10.88 11.18
CA THR A 29 6.08 -11.21 10.52
C THR A 29 6.16 -11.09 9.01
N VAL A 30 6.12 -9.88 8.46
CA VAL A 30 6.08 -9.65 7.00
C VAL A 30 7.45 -9.85 6.37
N GLY A 31 8.52 -9.34 6.99
CA GLY A 31 9.89 -9.47 6.51
C GLY A 31 10.37 -10.93 6.40
N SER A 32 9.83 -11.83 7.22
CA SER A 32 10.14 -13.26 7.16
C SER A 32 9.43 -13.99 6.02
N LEU A 33 8.31 -13.44 5.52
CA LEU A 33 7.49 -14.00 4.45
C LEU A 33 7.91 -13.52 3.04
N ILE A 34 8.56 -12.36 2.95
CA ILE A 34 9.03 -11.79 1.67
C ILE A 34 10.51 -12.09 1.42
N GLY A 35 10.83 -12.41 0.16
CA GLY A 35 12.17 -12.72 -0.32
C GLY A 35 12.98 -11.48 -0.68
N ASN A 36 12.29 -10.38 -1.01
CA ASN A 36 12.94 -9.11 -1.32
C ASN A 36 13.65 -8.55 -0.06
N PRO A 37 14.88 -8.01 -0.20
CA PRO A 37 15.53 -7.29 0.89
C PRO A 37 14.75 -6.01 1.22
N VAL A 38 14.51 -5.77 2.51
CA VAL A 38 13.76 -4.60 2.98
C VAL A 38 14.71 -3.60 3.62
N THR A 39 14.66 -2.35 3.16
CA THR A 39 15.38 -1.23 3.75
C THR A 39 14.43 -0.37 4.58
N PHE A 40 14.76 -0.13 5.85
CA PHE A 40 13.96 0.76 6.69
C PHE A 40 14.27 2.23 6.36
N HIS A 41 13.23 3.00 6.05
CA HIS A 41 13.28 4.46 5.98
C HIS A 41 12.89 5.02 7.33
N LEU A 42 13.90 5.47 8.09
CA LEU A 42 13.72 5.99 9.43
C LEU A 42 13.35 7.46 9.35
N ALA A 43 12.12 7.78 9.75
CA ALA A 43 11.63 9.14 9.84
C ALA A 43 11.77 9.66 11.28
N GLU A 44 12.12 10.93 11.42
CA GLU A 44 12.05 11.62 12.71
C GLU A 44 10.61 12.02 13.02
N ARG A 45 10.27 12.04 14.30
CA ARG A 45 8.93 12.43 14.74
C ARG A 45 8.66 13.89 14.39
N CYS A 46 7.56 14.13 13.68
CA CYS A 46 7.09 15.48 13.35
C CYS A 46 6.02 15.95 14.34
N GLY A 47 6.04 17.23 14.71
CA GLY A 47 4.99 17.83 15.55
C GLY A 47 3.60 17.82 14.87
N ASP A 48 3.57 17.83 13.54
CA ASP A 48 2.38 17.52 12.74
C ASP A 48 2.53 16.09 12.18
N PRO A 49 1.83 15.08 12.74
CA PRO A 49 1.96 13.70 12.29
C PRO A 49 1.44 13.48 10.86
N VAL A 50 0.48 14.29 10.38
CA VAL A 50 -0.03 14.21 9.00
C VAL A 50 1.05 14.66 8.02
N LYS A 51 1.72 15.77 8.34
CA LYS A 51 2.86 16.26 7.57
C LYS A 51 4.00 15.25 7.57
N GLY A 52 4.37 14.72 8.74
CA GLY A 52 5.47 13.75 8.87
C GLY A 52 5.22 12.47 8.05
N CYS A 53 3.99 11.95 8.08
CA CYS A 53 3.57 10.84 7.24
C CYS A 53 3.72 11.21 5.75
N TYR A 54 3.14 12.33 5.32
CA TYR A 54 3.21 12.80 3.93
C TYR A 54 4.66 12.90 3.43
N GLU A 55 5.51 13.58 4.19
CA GLU A 55 6.90 13.82 3.84
C GLU A 55 7.71 12.53 3.75
N SER A 56 7.42 11.52 4.60
CA SER A 56 8.08 10.21 4.55
C SER A 56 7.78 9.46 3.24
N HIS A 57 6.51 9.43 2.81
CA HIS A 57 6.13 8.81 1.54
C HIS A 57 6.70 9.60 0.35
N GLN A 58 6.70 10.93 0.43
CA GLN A 58 7.27 11.79 -0.61
C GLN A 58 8.80 11.62 -0.73
N ALA A 59 9.51 11.49 0.38
CA ALA A 59 10.96 11.27 0.40
C ALA A 59 11.34 9.98 -0.34
N LEU A 60 10.60 8.89 -0.13
CA LEU A 60 10.81 7.63 -0.85
C LEU A 60 10.51 7.76 -2.34
N ALA A 61 9.48 8.52 -2.74
CA ALA A 61 9.22 8.77 -4.15
C ALA A 61 10.35 9.56 -4.82
N LYS A 62 10.89 10.58 -4.16
CA LYS A 62 12.06 11.35 -4.64
C LYS A 62 13.29 10.45 -4.75
N LEU A 63 13.60 9.69 -3.70
CA LEU A 63 14.71 8.74 -3.67
C LEU A 63 14.65 7.74 -4.82
N ALA A 64 13.46 7.18 -5.08
CA ALA A 64 13.26 6.22 -6.16
C ALA A 64 13.55 6.84 -7.54
N LEU A 65 13.15 8.09 -7.76
CA LEU A 65 13.44 8.83 -9.00
C LEU A 65 14.94 9.12 -9.14
N ASP A 66 15.57 9.60 -8.06
CA ASP A 66 17.00 9.94 -8.04
C ASP A 66 17.88 8.72 -8.34
N GLN A 67 17.45 7.53 -7.90
CA GLN A 67 18.12 6.26 -8.15
C GLN A 67 17.72 5.59 -9.48
N GLY A 68 16.79 6.18 -10.24
CA GLY A 68 16.31 5.61 -11.51
C GLY A 68 15.51 4.31 -11.34
N LEU A 69 14.97 4.04 -10.14
CA LEU A 69 14.19 2.84 -9.86
C LEU A 69 12.89 2.84 -10.66
N GLN A 70 12.56 1.69 -11.24
CA GLN A 70 11.38 1.52 -12.06
C GLN A 70 10.15 1.14 -11.24
N ARG A 71 10.28 0.31 -10.20
CA ARG A 71 9.19 0.05 -9.25
C ARG A 71 9.72 -0.07 -7.83
N VAL A 72 9.05 0.57 -6.89
CA VAL A 72 9.35 0.48 -5.46
C VAL A 72 8.15 -0.01 -4.68
N LEU A 73 8.35 -1.01 -3.83
CA LEU A 73 7.36 -1.47 -2.87
C LEU A 73 7.59 -0.75 -1.54
N ILE A 74 6.55 -0.14 -1.02
CA ILE A 74 6.58 0.63 0.21
C ILE A 74 5.60 0.00 1.20
N PHE A 75 6.11 -0.27 2.40
CA PHE A 75 5.35 -0.68 3.57
C PHE A 75 5.37 0.40 4.65
N GLU A 76 4.35 0.39 5.50
CA GLU A 76 4.42 0.96 6.85
C GLU A 76 4.74 -0.16 7.85
N ASP A 77 5.38 0.17 8.97
CA ASP A 77 5.85 -0.79 9.98
C ASP A 77 4.74 -1.39 10.85
N ASP A 78 3.47 -1.01 10.66
CA ASP A 78 2.30 -1.70 11.21
C ASP A 78 1.67 -2.70 10.23
N VAL A 79 2.27 -2.98 9.07
CA VAL A 79 1.66 -3.92 8.13
C VAL A 79 1.63 -5.36 8.67
N LYS A 80 0.52 -6.05 8.40
CA LYS A 80 0.30 -7.46 8.68
C LYS A 80 -0.16 -8.19 7.43
N ALA A 81 0.48 -9.32 7.13
CA ALA A 81 0.09 -10.17 6.01
C ALA A 81 -1.21 -10.95 6.32
N TYR A 82 -2.04 -11.14 5.29
CA TYR A 82 -2.97 -12.27 5.22
C TYR A 82 -2.19 -13.55 4.84
N GLU A 83 -2.90 -14.66 4.61
CA GLU A 83 -2.29 -15.85 4.02
C GLU A 83 -1.80 -15.54 2.60
N LEU A 84 -0.48 -15.53 2.41
CA LEU A 84 0.15 -15.23 1.13
C LEU A 84 0.24 -16.49 0.26
N LYS A 85 -0.40 -16.45 -0.90
CA LYS A 85 -0.42 -17.56 -1.87
C LYS A 85 0.43 -17.21 -3.10
N ALA A 86 1.17 -18.19 -3.60
CA ALA A 86 2.05 -17.99 -4.76
C ALA A 86 1.29 -17.57 -6.03
N THR A 87 0.09 -18.11 -6.27
CA THR A 87 -0.67 -17.83 -7.50
C THR A 87 -1.07 -16.35 -7.63
N PRO A 88 -1.71 -15.70 -6.64
CA PRO A 88 -1.95 -14.26 -6.68
C PRO A 88 -0.68 -13.44 -6.94
N VAL A 89 0.41 -13.75 -6.22
CA VAL A 89 1.68 -13.02 -6.35
C VAL A 89 2.28 -13.15 -7.76
N ARG A 90 2.23 -14.33 -8.38
CA ARG A 90 2.67 -14.52 -9.77
C ARG A 90 1.91 -13.63 -10.76
N TRP A 91 0.59 -13.49 -10.58
CA TRP A 91 -0.23 -12.62 -11.43
C TRP A 91 0.05 -11.14 -11.17
N ILE A 92 0.24 -10.75 -9.90
CA ILE A 92 0.66 -9.39 -9.53
C ILE A 92 2.00 -9.05 -10.18
N ASN A 93 3.00 -9.93 -10.11
CA ASN A 93 4.29 -9.72 -10.77
C ASN A 93 4.15 -9.61 -12.29
N ARG A 94 3.28 -10.43 -12.90
CA ARG A 94 2.97 -10.29 -14.33
C ARG A 94 2.33 -8.94 -14.64
N PHE A 95 1.45 -8.42 -13.79
CA PHE A 95 0.86 -7.09 -13.95
C PHE A 95 1.95 -6.02 -13.90
N ILE A 96 2.82 -6.07 -12.88
CA ILE A 96 3.91 -5.11 -12.68
C ILE A 96 4.81 -5.03 -13.92
N ARG A 97 5.18 -6.17 -14.52
CA ARG A 97 6.02 -6.19 -15.73
C ARG A 97 5.36 -5.68 -16.99
N THR A 98 4.06 -5.91 -17.15
CA THR A 98 3.40 -5.85 -18.48
C THR A 98 2.43 -4.69 -18.62
N ARG A 99 2.09 -3.99 -17.54
CA ARG A 99 1.08 -2.93 -17.54
C ARG A 99 1.67 -1.62 -17.03
N LYS A 100 1.24 -0.52 -17.64
CA LYS A 100 1.44 0.82 -17.08
C LYS A 100 0.45 1.02 -15.93
N PHE A 101 0.95 1.46 -14.79
CA PHE A 101 0.18 1.83 -13.61
C PHE A 101 0.88 3.00 -12.92
N GLU A 102 0.20 3.71 -12.02
CA GLU A 102 0.83 4.77 -11.21
C GLU A 102 1.07 4.25 -9.79
N ALA A 103 0.02 3.75 -9.13
CA ALA A 103 0.09 3.02 -7.86
C ALA A 103 -0.63 1.66 -7.95
N LEU A 104 -0.08 0.65 -7.26
CA LEU A 104 -0.69 -0.65 -7.03
C LEU A 104 -0.73 -0.95 -5.53
N HIS A 105 -1.91 -0.84 -4.92
CA HIS A 105 -2.12 -1.14 -3.51
C HIS A 105 -2.16 -2.66 -3.28
N LEU A 106 -1.38 -3.15 -2.32
CA LEU A 106 -1.37 -4.55 -1.89
C LEU A 106 -2.18 -4.75 -0.60
N GLY A 107 -2.33 -3.67 0.18
CA GLY A 107 -3.22 -3.58 1.32
C GLY A 107 -3.84 -2.17 1.35
N TYR A 108 -5.11 -2.09 1.72
CA TYR A 108 -5.84 -0.82 1.74
C TYR A 108 -7.13 -0.89 2.56
N SER A 109 -7.65 0.28 2.93
CA SER A 109 -9.00 0.45 3.44
C SER A 109 -9.99 0.63 2.29
N MET A 110 -11.10 -0.11 2.34
CA MET A 110 -12.03 -0.26 1.23
C MET A 110 -12.74 1.04 0.90
N GLY A 111 -12.49 1.52 -0.32
CA GLY A 111 -13.33 2.49 -1.02
C GLY A 111 -14.14 1.84 -2.15
N LYS A 112 -14.33 2.56 -3.26
CA LYS A 112 -14.99 2.02 -4.45
C LYS A 112 -13.98 1.22 -5.26
N THR A 113 -14.30 -0.04 -5.60
CA THR A 113 -13.44 -0.90 -6.41
C THR A 113 -14.25 -1.63 -7.48
N TRP A 114 -13.64 -1.91 -8.62
CA TRP A 114 -14.20 -2.76 -9.68
C TRP A 114 -13.10 -3.63 -10.28
N LEU A 115 -13.45 -4.85 -10.70
CA LEU A 115 -12.47 -5.77 -11.27
C LEU A 115 -11.96 -5.25 -12.62
N THR A 116 -10.71 -5.56 -12.91
CA THR A 116 -10.19 -5.46 -14.27
C THR A 116 -10.30 -6.82 -14.96
N TRP A 117 -10.02 -6.84 -16.26
CA TRP A 117 -9.84 -8.09 -17.01
C TRP A 117 -8.48 -8.75 -16.77
N PHE A 118 -7.62 -8.14 -15.93
CA PHE A 118 -6.36 -8.73 -15.52
C PHE A 118 -6.56 -9.49 -14.19
N PRO A 119 -6.24 -10.79 -14.13
CA PRO A 119 -6.46 -11.59 -12.92
C PRO A 119 -5.79 -10.99 -11.69
N TYR A 120 -6.49 -11.06 -10.56
CA TYR A 120 -6.05 -10.55 -9.26
C TYR A 120 -5.82 -9.04 -9.18
N ILE A 121 -6.28 -8.28 -10.17
CA ILE A 121 -6.14 -6.83 -10.21
C ILE A 121 -7.52 -6.18 -10.31
N ALA A 122 -7.81 -5.31 -9.34
CA ALA A 122 -8.92 -4.39 -9.37
C ALA A 122 -8.42 -2.97 -9.66
N ARG A 123 -9.36 -2.09 -9.99
CA ARG A 123 -9.18 -0.64 -9.93
C ARG A 123 -9.99 -0.10 -8.79
N GLY A 124 -9.56 1.02 -8.22
CA GLY A 124 -10.33 1.63 -7.17
C GLY A 124 -9.98 3.07 -6.87
N ARG A 125 -10.76 3.62 -5.95
CA ARG A 125 -10.42 4.82 -5.18
C ARG A 125 -10.41 4.39 -3.73
N VAL A 126 -9.28 3.82 -3.31
CA VAL A 126 -9.05 3.29 -1.97
C VAL A 126 -8.20 4.28 -1.17
N VAL A 127 -8.10 4.03 0.13
CA VAL A 127 -7.30 4.82 1.08
C VAL A 127 -6.46 3.88 1.94
N ALA A 128 -5.63 4.43 2.83
CA ALA A 128 -4.55 3.74 3.55
C ALA A 128 -3.37 3.30 2.66
N LEU A 129 -2.16 3.61 3.11
CA LEU A 129 -0.89 3.41 2.39
C LEU A 129 0.07 2.48 3.12
N HIS A 130 -0.45 1.48 3.84
CA HIS A 130 0.38 0.56 4.60
C HIS A 130 1.13 -0.49 3.75
N ALA A 131 0.69 -0.74 2.51
CA ALA A 131 1.39 -1.63 1.58
C ALA A 131 1.03 -1.33 0.12
N TYR A 132 1.96 -0.77 -0.65
CA TYR A 132 1.71 -0.37 -2.04
C TYR A 132 2.98 -0.28 -2.88
N ILE A 133 2.83 -0.40 -4.20
CA ILE A 133 3.91 -0.26 -5.17
C ILE A 133 3.71 1.03 -5.97
N LEU A 134 4.77 1.82 -6.14
CA LEU A 134 4.81 2.95 -7.07
C LEU A 134 5.62 2.60 -8.31
N SER A 135 5.10 3.06 -9.45
CA SER A 135 5.84 3.20 -10.70
C SER A 135 6.60 4.53 -10.75
N PRO A 136 7.41 4.82 -11.79
CA PRO A 136 8.11 6.10 -11.91
C PRO A 136 7.12 7.26 -12.07
N GLU A 137 5.98 7.02 -12.74
CA GLU A 137 4.93 8.04 -12.89
C GLU A 137 4.27 8.35 -11.54
N GLY A 138 3.94 7.32 -10.76
CA GLY A 138 3.40 7.50 -9.41
C GLY A 138 4.39 8.22 -8.49
N CYS A 139 5.67 7.88 -8.56
CA CYS A 139 6.72 8.60 -7.85
C CYS A 139 6.80 10.07 -8.27
N ARG A 140 6.75 10.38 -9.57
CA ARG A 140 6.79 11.77 -10.06
C ARG A 140 5.64 12.60 -9.53
N ILE A 141 4.41 12.07 -9.61
CA ILE A 141 3.21 12.77 -9.12
C ILE A 141 3.36 13.08 -7.62
N LEU A 142 3.77 12.10 -6.81
CA LEU A 142 3.92 12.30 -5.37
C LEU A 142 5.09 13.24 -5.02
N ALA A 143 6.24 13.08 -5.69
CA ALA A 143 7.43 13.89 -5.47
C ALA A 143 7.21 15.38 -5.81
N GLN A 144 6.40 15.66 -6.84
CA GLN A 144 6.10 17.01 -7.33
C GLN A 144 4.89 17.66 -6.67
N THR A 145 4.07 16.91 -5.92
CA THR A 145 2.91 17.47 -5.21
C THR A 145 3.35 18.04 -3.86
N PRO A 146 3.34 19.37 -3.65
CA PRO A 146 3.71 19.96 -2.36
C PRO A 146 2.70 19.58 -1.27
N TYR A 147 3.15 19.51 -0.01
CA TYR A 147 2.25 19.37 1.12
C TYR A 147 1.48 20.67 1.34
N ASP A 148 0.16 20.61 1.33
CA ASP A 148 -0.76 21.74 1.53
C ASP A 148 -1.70 21.55 2.73
N GLY A 149 -1.39 20.59 3.61
CA GLY A 149 -2.26 20.15 4.70
C GLY A 149 -3.13 18.95 4.34
N THR A 150 -3.17 18.53 3.07
CA THR A 150 -3.90 17.34 2.64
C THR A 150 -3.15 16.07 3.02
N PRO A 151 -3.80 15.10 3.71
CA PRO A 151 -3.20 13.79 3.96
C PRO A 151 -2.81 13.04 2.67
N VAL A 152 -1.75 12.24 2.73
CA VAL A 152 -1.17 11.59 1.56
C VAL A 152 -2.13 10.60 0.88
N ASP A 153 -2.96 9.89 1.65
CA ASP A 153 -3.96 8.96 1.13
C ASP A 153 -5.05 9.69 0.32
N VAL A 154 -5.41 10.90 0.71
CA VAL A 154 -6.32 11.79 -0.04
C VAL A 154 -5.66 12.25 -1.34
N VAL A 155 -4.38 12.61 -1.32
CA VAL A 155 -3.63 12.93 -2.54
C VAL A 155 -3.61 11.74 -3.51
N PHE A 156 -3.34 10.53 -3.02
CA PHE A 156 -3.41 9.32 -3.84
C PHE A 156 -4.79 9.14 -4.46
N LYS A 157 -5.86 9.38 -3.71
CA LYS A 157 -7.24 9.24 -4.20
C LYS A 157 -7.61 10.26 -5.27
N GLN A 158 -7.03 11.45 -5.22
CA GLN A 158 -7.36 12.54 -6.13
C GLN A 158 -6.46 12.61 -7.36
N ARG A 159 -5.16 12.33 -7.20
CA ARG A 159 -4.15 12.61 -8.22
C ARG A 159 -3.47 11.38 -8.82
N ILE A 160 -3.60 10.21 -8.19
CA ILE A 160 -2.89 8.99 -8.61
C ILE A 160 -3.90 7.92 -9.04
N LYS A 161 -3.70 7.32 -10.22
CA LYS A 161 -4.49 6.20 -10.74
C LYS A 161 -4.14 4.92 -9.98
N GLN A 162 -5.11 4.42 -9.21
CA GLN A 162 -4.91 3.30 -8.32
C GLN A 162 -5.38 1.98 -8.92
N HIS A 163 -4.44 1.03 -8.98
CA HIS A 163 -4.75 -0.39 -9.08
C HIS A 163 -4.64 -1.02 -7.70
N CYS A 164 -5.30 -2.17 -7.52
CA CYS A 164 -5.37 -2.85 -6.24
C CYS A 164 -5.21 -4.36 -6.45
N ALA A 165 -4.46 -5.04 -5.59
CA ALA A 165 -4.48 -6.49 -5.49
C ALA A 165 -5.86 -6.96 -5.02
N PHE A 166 -6.40 -8.00 -5.67
CA PHE A 166 -7.70 -8.58 -5.36
C PHE A 166 -7.61 -10.13 -5.37
N PRO A 167 -7.64 -10.81 -4.20
CA PRO A 167 -7.87 -10.24 -2.88
C PRO A 167 -6.68 -9.41 -2.36
N MET A 168 -6.94 -8.57 -1.34
CA MET A 168 -5.87 -7.87 -0.60
C MET A 168 -4.88 -8.86 0.02
N LEU A 169 -3.60 -8.49 0.02
CA LEU A 169 -2.52 -9.30 0.60
C LEU A 169 -2.13 -8.85 2.00
N PHE A 170 -2.38 -7.59 2.34
CA PHE A 170 -1.97 -6.99 3.61
C PHE A 170 -3.09 -6.17 4.27
N ARG A 171 -3.08 -6.14 5.61
CA ARG A 171 -3.86 -5.26 6.49
C ARG A 171 -2.91 -4.52 7.44
N GLN A 172 -3.42 -3.62 8.27
CA GLN A 172 -2.64 -3.07 9.39
C GLN A 172 -2.81 -3.94 10.63
N HIS A 173 -1.80 -3.93 11.50
CA HIS A 173 -1.87 -4.40 12.88
C HIS A 173 -2.85 -3.51 13.65
N ALA A 174 -3.40 -4.07 14.73
CA ALA A 174 -4.31 -3.33 15.59
C ALA A 174 -3.59 -2.14 16.25
N ALA A 175 -4.28 -1.02 16.48
CA ALA A 175 -3.74 0.13 17.21
C ALA A 175 -3.33 -0.25 18.64
N SER A 176 -3.95 -1.28 19.23
CA SER A 176 -3.51 -1.84 20.51
C SER A 176 -2.12 -2.49 20.46
N ALA A 177 -1.65 -2.89 19.27
CA ALA A 177 -0.33 -3.48 19.04
C ALA A 177 0.66 -2.48 18.41
N THR A 178 0.18 -1.54 17.58
CA THR A 178 1.01 -0.61 16.78
C THR A 178 0.34 0.76 16.58
N GLY A 179 -0.34 1.30 17.59
CA GLY A 179 -1.11 2.53 17.48
C GLY A 179 -0.32 3.71 16.93
N SER A 180 -0.98 4.49 16.08
CA SER A 180 -0.46 5.76 15.56
C SER A 180 -1.04 6.94 16.35
N ASP A 181 -0.31 8.04 16.40
CA ASP A 181 -0.77 9.28 17.03
C ASP A 181 -1.90 9.98 16.24
N ILE A 182 -2.26 9.45 15.05
CA ILE A 182 -3.34 9.96 14.19
C ILE A 182 -4.71 9.39 14.59
N GLU A 183 -4.74 8.19 15.18
CA GLU A 183 -5.99 7.50 15.54
C GLU A 183 -6.32 7.65 17.02
N SER A 184 -7.18 8.61 17.37
CA SER A 184 -7.60 8.88 18.76
C SER A 184 -8.70 7.96 19.30
N VAL A 185 -9.20 7.01 18.51
CA VAL A 185 -10.32 6.13 18.90
C VAL A 185 -10.02 4.68 18.55
N VAL A 186 -9.71 3.87 19.57
CA VAL A 186 -9.58 2.41 19.46
C VAL A 186 -10.95 1.82 19.11
N ARG A 187 -11.17 1.53 17.83
CA ARG A 187 -12.37 0.82 17.38
C ARG A 187 -12.16 -0.69 17.62
N ASN A 188 -13.25 -1.46 17.71
CA ASN A 188 -13.13 -2.92 17.66
C ASN A 188 -12.62 -3.32 16.25
N GLU A 189 -11.31 -3.50 16.13
CA GLU A 189 -10.54 -3.43 14.88
C GLU A 189 -10.56 -4.73 14.08
N ASP A 190 -10.67 -5.89 14.72
CA ASP A 190 -10.90 -7.15 13.99
C ASP A 190 -12.26 -7.13 13.31
N ALA A 191 -13.30 -6.57 13.97
CA ALA A 191 -14.59 -6.33 13.35
C ALA A 191 -14.51 -5.25 12.24
N PHE A 192 -13.60 -4.28 12.33
CA PHE A 192 -13.33 -3.35 11.24
C PHE A 192 -12.71 -4.05 10.03
N TRP A 193 -11.64 -4.82 10.22
CA TRP A 193 -10.97 -5.53 9.12
C TRP A 193 -11.83 -6.63 8.50
N GLN A 194 -12.67 -7.30 9.30
CA GLN A 194 -13.67 -8.23 8.76
C GLN A 194 -14.71 -7.50 7.90
N ARG A 195 -15.28 -6.39 8.38
CA ARG A 195 -16.20 -5.56 7.56
C ARG A 195 -15.50 -5.01 6.31
N ASN A 196 -14.23 -4.65 6.42
CA ASN A 196 -13.42 -4.22 5.29
C ASN A 196 -13.29 -5.36 4.26
N TRP A 197 -13.01 -6.57 4.71
CA TRP A 197 -12.94 -7.76 3.86
C TRP A 197 -14.29 -8.10 3.21
N ASP A 198 -15.40 -7.97 3.92
CA ASP A 198 -16.73 -8.21 3.36
C ASP A 198 -17.07 -7.18 2.27
N LYS A 199 -16.76 -5.90 2.52
CA LYS A 199 -16.87 -4.85 1.50
C LYS A 199 -15.97 -5.13 0.29
N HIS A 200 -14.78 -5.66 0.52
CA HIS A 200 -13.84 -6.05 -0.53
C HIS A 200 -14.48 -7.06 -1.48
N ARG A 201 -15.17 -8.07 -0.94
CA ARG A 201 -15.87 -9.08 -1.75
C ARG A 201 -17.08 -8.52 -2.51
N LEU A 202 -17.83 -7.59 -1.92
CA LEU A 202 -19.09 -7.09 -2.47
C LEU A 202 -18.95 -5.89 -3.41
N SER A 203 -17.93 -5.04 -3.21
CA SER A 203 -17.75 -3.79 -3.98
C SER A 203 -17.62 -4.00 -5.49
N PRO A 204 -16.88 -5.03 -5.99
CA PRO A 204 -16.82 -5.26 -7.42
C PRO A 204 -18.13 -5.75 -8.04
N LEU A 205 -18.97 -6.48 -7.29
CA LEU A 205 -20.31 -6.87 -7.77
C LEU A 205 -21.18 -5.65 -8.01
N LYS A 206 -21.17 -4.69 -7.08
CA LYS A 206 -21.92 -3.42 -7.22
C LYS A 206 -21.44 -2.55 -8.40
N ASN A 207 -20.18 -2.71 -8.80
CA ASN A 207 -19.55 -1.94 -9.86
C ASN A 207 -19.27 -2.78 -11.11
N PHE A 208 -19.93 -3.93 -11.27
CA PHE A 208 -19.67 -4.88 -12.35
C PHE A 208 -19.77 -4.24 -13.75
N TRP A 209 -20.70 -3.31 -13.94
CA TRP A 209 -20.85 -2.57 -15.19
C TRP A 209 -19.56 -1.83 -15.60
N ARG A 210 -18.76 -1.33 -14.64
CA ARG A 210 -17.47 -0.66 -14.93
C ARG A 210 -16.43 -1.64 -15.47
N THR A 211 -16.48 -2.88 -15.01
CA THR A 211 -15.65 -3.98 -15.53
C THR A 211 -16.05 -4.32 -16.97
N VAL A 212 -17.35 -4.49 -17.22
CA VAL A 212 -17.89 -4.82 -18.55
C VAL A 212 -17.60 -3.72 -19.56
N LEU A 213 -17.89 -2.46 -19.24
CA LEU A 213 -17.68 -1.31 -20.13
C LEU A 213 -16.20 -0.89 -20.26
N ARG A 214 -15.27 -1.63 -19.64
CA ARG A 214 -13.82 -1.35 -19.66
C ARG A 214 -13.48 0.10 -19.32
N VAL A 215 -14.21 0.69 -18.37
CA VAL A 215 -14.08 2.10 -18.01
C VAL A 215 -12.60 2.40 -17.72
N ARG A 216 -12.01 3.24 -18.58
CA ARG A 216 -10.63 3.72 -18.45
C ARG A 216 -10.57 4.79 -17.37
N PHE A 217 -9.39 4.92 -16.75
CA PHE A 217 -9.05 6.04 -15.89
C PHE A 217 -8.77 7.28 -16.71
#